data_AF-X1JBX8-F1
#
_entry.id   AF-X1JBX8-F1
#
_cell.length_a   1.000
_cell.length_b   1.000
_cell.length_c   1.000
_cell.angle_alpha   90.00
_cell.angle_beta   90.00
_cell.angle_gamma   90.00
#
_symmetry.space_group_name_H-M   'P 1'
#
loop_
_entity.id
_entity.type
_entity.pdbx_description
1 polymer ?
#
loop_
_entity_poly.entity_id
_entity_poly.type
_entity_poly.pdbx_seq_one_letter_code
_entity_poly.pdbx_strand_id
1 'polypeptide(L)' 'AVFFVNDSDVTMYVRLGQEAAVNTGIRLNAQGGSLELNLNNLFKGAISAIHGGVGNKVLCIQEIETRYAY' A
#
# COMPACT_ATOMS: atom_id res chain seq x y z
N ALA A 1 12.09 -4.40 -4.87
CA ALA A 1 10.67 -4.01 -5.02
C ALA A 1 10.15 -3.59 -3.65
N VAL A 2 9.07 -2.83 -3.59
CA VAL A 2 8.40 -2.48 -2.32
C VAL A 2 6.98 -3.02 -2.33
N PHE A 3 6.55 -3.56 -1.20
CA PHE A 3 5.21 -4.08 -0.99
C PHE A 3 4.50 -3.26 0.08
N PHE A 4 3.28 -2.85 -0.22
CA PHE A 4 2.34 -2.27 0.74
C PHE A 4 1.35 -3.36 1.09
N VAL A 5 1.30 -3.78 2.35
CA VAL A 5 0.47 -4.90 2.81
C VAL A 5 -0.53 -4.41 3.85
N ASN A 6 -1.81 -4.64 3.58
CA ASN A 6 -2.87 -4.37 4.52
C ASN A 6 -3.01 -5.52 5.52
N ASP A 7 -2.26 -5.45 6.61
CA ASP A 7 -2.32 -6.41 7.72
C ASP A 7 -3.49 -6.14 8.68
N SER A 8 -4.37 -5.19 8.35
CA SER A 8 -5.52 -4.84 9.17
C SER A 8 -6.76 -5.69 8.85
N ASP A 9 -7.78 -5.54 9.70
CA ASP A 9 -9.08 -6.19 9.59
C ASP A 9 -10.08 -5.44 8.69
N VAL A 10 -9.69 -4.31 8.10
CA VAL A 10 -10.57 -3.50 7.24
C VAL A 10 -9.92 -3.24 5.89
N THR A 11 -10.75 -3.12 4.85
CA THR A 11 -10.29 -2.73 3.50
C THR A 11 -9.63 -1.34 3.54
N MET A 12 -8.50 -1.22 2.85
CA MET A 12 -7.80 0.04 2.63
C MET A 12 -7.81 0.45 1.16
N TYR A 13 -7.61 1.75 0.94
CA TYR A 13 -7.54 2.37 -0.38
C TYR A 13 -6.27 3.18 -0.47
N VAL A 14 -5.46 2.89 -1.48
CA VAL A 14 -4.17 3.55 -1.75
C VAL A 14 -4.29 4.42 -2.99
N ARG A 15 -3.71 5.62 -2.93
CA ARG A 15 -3.57 6.53 -4.07
C ARG A 15 -2.14 7.01 -4.24
N LEU A 16 -1.75 7.13 -5.50
CA LEU A 16 -0.44 7.61 -5.92
C LEU A 16 -0.57 9.07 -6.35
N GLY A 17 0.14 9.98 -5.69
CA GLY A 17 0.23 11.40 -6.07
C GLY A 17 -1.00 12.25 -5.72
N GLN A 18 -1.96 11.70 -5.00
CA GLN A 18 -3.19 12.38 -4.58
C GLN A 18 -3.62 11.90 -3.19
N GLU A 19 -4.54 12.60 -2.55
CA GLU A 19 -5.16 12.14 -1.31
C GLU A 19 -6.06 10.93 -1.55
N ALA A 20 -5.97 9.97 -0.63
CA ALA A 20 -6.76 8.76 -0.62
C ALA A 20 -8.17 9.06 -0.10
N ALA A 21 -9.18 8.56 -0.81
CA ALA A 21 -10.56 8.60 -0.37
C ALA A 21 -11.14 7.19 -0.36
N VAL A 22 -12.03 6.92 0.60
CA VAL A 22 -12.70 5.63 0.75
C VAL A 22 -13.43 5.28 -0.55
N ASN A 23 -13.32 4.02 -0.97
CA ASN A 23 -13.90 3.48 -2.22
C ASN A 23 -13.30 4.07 -3.51
N THR A 24 -12.09 4.64 -3.47
CA THR A 24 -11.39 5.16 -4.66
C THR A 24 -9.96 4.66 -4.75
N GLY A 25 -9.39 4.62 -5.96
CA GLY A 25 -7.99 4.22 -6.14
C GLY A 25 -7.77 2.71 -6.05
N ILE A 26 -6.59 2.31 -5.57
CA ILE A 26 -6.16 0.90 -5.49
C ILE A 26 -6.68 0.31 -4.19
N ARG A 27 -7.55 -0.70 -4.29
CA ARG A 27 -8.12 -1.38 -3.12
C ARG A 27 -7.16 -2.46 -2.60
N LEU A 28 -6.82 -2.41 -1.32
CA LEU A 28 -6.16 -3.48 -0.59
C LEU A 28 -7.17 -4.17 0.33
N ASN A 29 -7.49 -5.43 0.03
CA ASN A 29 -8.36 -6.24 0.89
C ASN A 29 -7.76 -6.36 2.31
N ALA A 30 -8.64 -6.49 3.31
CA ALA A 30 -8.21 -6.80 4.67
C ALA A 30 -7.43 -8.12 4.70
N GLN A 31 -6.61 -8.31 5.73
CA GLN A 31 -5.90 -9.55 6.01
C GLN A 31 -4.95 -10.00 4.89
N GLY A 32 -4.07 -9.08 4.45
CA GLY A 32 -2.94 -9.39 3.56
C GLY A 32 -3.11 -8.94 2.11
N GLY A 33 -4.13 -8.14 1.78
CA GLY A 33 -4.21 -7.50 0.47
C GLY A 33 -3.00 -6.60 0.24
N SER A 34 -2.34 -6.72 -0.93
CA SER A 34 -1.07 -6.06 -1.17
C SER A 34 -0.96 -5.35 -2.52
N LEU A 35 -0.10 -4.33 -2.56
CA LEU A 35 0.33 -3.62 -3.76
C LEU A 35 1.86 -3.73 -3.86
N GLU A 36 2.34 -4.24 -4.98
CA GLU A 36 3.77 -4.23 -5.32
C GLU A 36 4.09 -3.03 -6.23
N LEU A 37 5.10 -2.24 -5.84
CA LEU A 37 5.79 -1.33 -6.75
C LEU A 37 7.18 -1.86 -7.07
N ASN A 38 7.45 -2.03 -8.35
CA ASN A 38 8.71 -2.47 -8.92
C ASN A 38 9.09 -1.58 -10.11
N LEU A 39 10.12 -1.99 -10.86
CA LEU A 39 10.64 -1.17 -11.96
C LEU A 39 9.63 -0.95 -13.11
N ASN A 40 8.64 -1.82 -13.27
CA ASN A 40 7.66 -1.72 -14.35
C ASN A 40 6.50 -0.77 -14.04
N ASN A 41 6.21 -0.54 -12.77
CA ASN A 41 5.12 0.33 -12.29
C ASN A 41 5.62 1.35 -11.25
N LEU A 42 6.88 1.75 -11.39
CA LEU A 42 7.58 2.57 -10.40
C LEU A 42 6.90 3.92 -10.24
N PHE A 43 6.55 4.24 -9.00
CA PHE A 43 6.03 5.55 -8.62
C PHE A 43 6.96 6.21 -7.61
N LYS A 44 7.28 7.49 -7.82
CA LYS A 44 8.26 8.26 -7.03
C LYS A 44 7.67 9.47 -6.30
N GLY A 45 6.34 9.54 -6.17
CA GLY A 45 5.64 10.63 -5.49
C GLY A 45 5.09 10.22 -4.11
N ALA A 46 4.32 11.13 -3.51
CA ALA A 46 3.62 10.85 -2.27
C ALA A 46 2.58 9.74 -2.47
N ILE A 47 2.57 8.77 -1.56
CA ILE A 47 1.58 7.69 -1.52
C ILE A 47 0.73 7.94 -0.28
N SER A 48 -0.59 7.99 -0.47
CA SER A 48 -1.54 8.14 0.62
C SER A 48 -2.41 6.89 0.73
N ALA A 49 -2.87 6.58 1.94
CA ALA A 49 -3.72 5.44 2.22
C ALA A 49 -4.83 5.84 3.21
N ILE A 50 -6.01 5.26 3.04
CA ILE A 50 -7.15 5.44 3.96
C ILE A 50 -7.90 4.13 4.15
N HIS A 51 -8.37 3.87 5.37
CA HIS A 51 -9.26 2.75 5.66
C HIS A 51 -10.72 3.21 5.76
N GLY A 52 -11.64 2.34 5.36
CA GLY A 52 -13.09 2.61 5.46
C GLY A 52 -13.71 2.36 6.85
N GLY A 53 -12.92 1.94 7.84
CA GLY A 53 -13.39 1.52 9.17
C GLY A 53 -13.11 2.52 10.29
N VAL A 54 -13.33 2.06 11.53
CA VAL A 54 -13.06 2.84 12.76
C VAL A 54 -11.79 2.38 13.47
N GLY A 55 -11.24 3.25 14.33
CA GLY A 55 -10.03 2.99 15.10
C GLY A 55 -8.76 3.01 14.27
N ASN A 56 -7.62 2.73 14.90
CA ASN A 56 -6.33 2.68 14.20
C ASN A 56 -6.22 1.41 13.35
N LYS A 57 -5.54 1.51 12.22
CA LYS A 57 -5.24 0.39 11.32
C LYS A 57 -3.78 0.45 10.89
N VAL A 58 -3.26 -0.69 10.46
CA VAL A 58 -1.85 -0.86 10.10
C VAL A 58 -1.74 -1.18 8.62
N LEU A 59 -0.93 -0.38 7.92
CA LEU A 59 -0.41 -0.70 6.59
C LEU A 59 1.08 -0.95 6.75
N CYS A 60 1.52 -2.16 6.45
CA CYS A 60 2.93 -2.55 6.52
C CYS A 60 3.62 -2.23 5.19
N ILE A 61 4.81 -1.63 5.25
CA ILE A 61 5.66 -1.40 4.08
C ILE A 61 6.86 -2.33 4.20
N GLN A 62 7.03 -3.19 3.21
CA GLN A 62 8.14 -4.13 3.12
C GLN A 62 9.00 -3.79 1.92
N GLU A 63 10.25 -3.43 2.17
CA GLU A 63 11.23 -3.17 1.13
C GLU A 63 12.13 -4.40 0.96
N ILE A 64 12.17 -4.94 -0.26
CA ILE A 64 13.19 -5.91 -0.64
C ILE A 64 14.30 -5.14 -1.36
N GLU A 65 15.37 -4.85 -0.62
CA GLU A 65 16.59 -4.29 -1.18
C GLU A 65 17.41 -5.40 -1.84
N THR A 66 17.46 -5.42 -3.17
CA THR A 66 18.26 -6.38 -3.94
C THR A 66 19.75 -6.02 -4.02
N ARG A 67 20.25 -5.05 -3.23
CA ARG A 67 21.64 -4.58 -3.29
C ARG A 67 22.69 -5.58 -2.80
N TYR A 68 22.29 -6.75 -2.29
CA TYR A 68 23.22 -7.78 -1.79
C TYR A 68 23.15 -9.12 -2.53
N ALA A 69 22.54 -9.18 -3.73
CA ALA A 69 22.70 -10.34 -4.61
C ALA A 69 24.01 -10.20 -5.39
N TYR A 70 25.13 -10.50 -4.75
CA TYR A 70 26.45 -10.67 -5.38
C TYR A 70 26.99 -12.07 -5.06
#